data_AF-A0A9Y0ZGR3-F1
#
_entry.id   AF-A0A9Y0ZGR3-F1
#
_cell.length_a   1.000
_cell.length_b   1.000
_cell.length_c   1.000
_cell.angle_alpha   90.00
_cell.angle_beta   90.00
_cell.angle_gamma   90.00
#
_symmetry.space_group_name_H-M   'P 1'
#
loop_
_entity.id
_entity.type
_entity.pdbx_description
1 polymer ?
#
loop_
_entity_poly.entity_id
_entity_poly.type
_entity_poly.pdbx_seq_one_letter_code
_entity_poly.pdbx_strand_id
1 'polypeptide(L)' 'MEVEEVLHMNKGDGETSYAKNSTVQSGIISIAKPILEEAIQKFFCEKVPAESIGIADLGCSS' A
#
# COMPACT_ATOMS: atom_id res chain seq x y z
N MET A 1 22.44 6.34 13.48
CA MET A 1 21.03 6.32 13.93
C MET A 1 20.25 6.12 12.67
N GLU A 2 19.70 4.93 12.50
CA GLU A 2 18.86 4.65 11.35
C GLU A 2 17.55 5.41 11.55
N VAL A 3 17.20 6.29 10.62
CA VAL A 3 16.01 7.14 10.74
C VAL A 3 14.75 6.27 10.85
N GLU A 4 14.74 5.13 10.17
CA GLU A 4 13.66 4.14 10.15
C GLU A 4 13.46 3.45 11.50
N GLU A 5 14.51 3.35 12.31
CA GLU A 5 14.42 2.79 13.67
C GLU A 5 13.74 3.77 14.64
N VAL A 6 13.69 5.06 14.30
CA VAL A 6 13.21 6.12 15.21
C VAL A 6 11.93 6.79 14.72
N LEU A 7 11.78 6.97 13.42
CA LEU A 7 10.58 7.49 12.79
C LEU A 7 9.82 6.33 12.16
N HIS A 8 8.81 5.83 12.87
CA HIS A 8 7.96 4.73 12.41
C HIS A 8 6.51 4.94 12.85
N MET A 9 5.59 4.22 12.21
CA MET A 9 4.19 4.19 12.64
C MET A 9 4.05 3.47 13.99
N ASN A 10 3.02 3.83 14.76
CA ASN A 10 2.74 3.16 16.03
C ASN A 10 2.41 1.68 15.80
N LYS A 11 3.28 0.80 16.30
CA LYS A 11 3.15 -0.66 16.14
C LYS A 11 2.02 -1.21 17.01
N GLY A 12 1.58 -2.43 16.71
CA GLY A 12 0.61 -3.20 17.52
C GLY A 12 -0.83 -2.98 17.09
N ASP A 13 -1.77 -3.41 17.93
CA ASP A 13 -3.21 -3.45 17.66
C ASP A 13 -4.08 -2.77 18.75
N GLY A 14 -3.44 -2.15 19.73
CA GLY A 14 -4.11 -1.39 20.79
C GLY A 14 -4.70 -0.06 20.32
N GLU A 15 -5.39 0.65 21.21
CA GLU A 15 -6.17 1.86 20.88
C GLU A 15 -5.38 2.99 20.20
N THR A 16 -4.08 3.12 20.48
CA THR A 16 -3.21 4.16 19.89
C THR A 16 -2.35 3.64 18.74
N SER A 17 -2.55 2.38 18.34
CA SER A 17 -1.83 1.75 17.24
C SER A 17 -2.21 2.35 15.89
N TYR A 18 -1.31 2.24 14.93
CA TYR A 18 -1.57 2.65 13.56
C TYR A 18 -2.71 1.83 12.94
N ALA A 19 -2.77 0.53 13.20
CA ALA A 19 -3.82 -0.36 12.72
C ALA A 19 -5.24 0.12 13.08
N LYS A 20 -5.41 0.76 14.25
CA LYS A 20 -6.69 1.31 14.72
C LYS A 20 -6.94 2.77 14.32
N ASN A 21 -5.93 3.49 13.84
CA ASN A 21 -5.98 4.94 13.61
C ASN A 21 -5.58 5.37 12.19
N SER A 22 -5.57 4.46 11.22
CA SER A 22 -5.16 4.70 9.83
C SER A 22 -6.30 5.07 8.87
N THR A 23 -7.41 5.60 9.39
CA THR A 23 -8.63 5.90 8.61
C THR A 23 -8.38 6.84 7.43
N VAL A 24 -7.51 7.84 7.60
CA VAL A 24 -7.19 8.80 6.54
C VAL A 24 -6.46 8.11 5.38
N GLN A 25 -5.48 7.27 5.69
CA GLN A 25 -4.71 6.53 4.70
C GLN A 25 -5.58 5.50 3.97
N SER A 26 -6.47 4.81 4.69
CA SER A 26 -7.47 3.91 4.09
C SER A 26 -8.40 4.65 3.13
N GLY A 27 -8.84 5.87 3.49
CA GLY A 27 -9.61 6.74 2.61
C GLY A 27 -8.84 7.14 1.35
N ILE A 28 -7.56 7.50 1.49
CA ILE A 28 -6.68 7.83 0.36
C ILE A 28 -6.51 6.63 -0.58
N ILE A 29 -6.28 5.42 -0.04
CA ILE A 29 -6.17 4.19 -0.83
C ILE A 29 -7.47 3.93 -1.61
N SER A 30 -8.63 4.17 -0.98
CA SER A 30 -9.93 4.01 -1.64
C SER A 30 -10.12 4.99 -2.79
N ILE A 31 -9.67 6.24 -2.62
CA ILE A 31 -9.70 7.27 -3.67
C ILE A 31 -8.72 6.93 -4.80
N ALA A 32 -7.55 6.36 -4.49
CA ALA A 32 -6.54 5.97 -5.48
C ALA A 32 -6.88 4.68 -6.24
N LYS A 33 -7.83 3.89 -5.75
CA LYS A 33 -8.22 2.60 -6.33
C LYS A 33 -8.50 2.66 -7.86
N PRO A 34 -9.26 3.62 -8.40
CA PRO A 34 -9.49 3.69 -9.85
C PRO A 34 -8.20 3.91 -10.66
N ILE A 35 -7.24 4.66 -10.10
CA ILE A 35 -5.94 4.92 -10.75
C ILE A 35 -5.13 3.61 -10.80
N LEU A 36 -5.15 2.83 -9.73
CA LEU A 36 -4.52 1.51 -9.68
C LEU A 36 -5.16 0.55 -10.70
N GLU A 37 -6.49 0.51 -10.79
CA GLU A 37 -7.22 -0.32 -11.75
C GLU A 37 -6.87 0.05 -13.20
N GLU A 38 -6.83 1.34 -13.52
CA GLU A 38 -6.43 1.83 -14.85
C GLU A 38 -4.97 1.44 -15.19
N ALA A 39 -4.05 1.57 -14.22
CA ALA A 39 -2.65 1.20 -14.40
C ALA A 39 -2.49 -0.32 -14.65
N ILE A 40 -3.23 -1.14 -13.91
CA ILE A 40 -3.24 -2.61 -14.11
C ILE A 40 -3.80 -2.95 -15.49
N GLN A 41 -4.92 -2.36 -15.90
CA GLN A 41 -5.50 -2.59 -17.23
C GLN A 41 -4.51 -2.22 -18.35
N LYS A 42 -3.88 -1.05 -18.28
CA LYS A 42 -2.85 -0.63 -19.24
C LYS A 42 -1.68 -1.60 -19.28
N PHE A 43 -1.19 -2.03 -18.12
CA PHE A 43 -0.12 -3.02 -18.03
C PHE A 43 -0.45 -4.31 -18.79
N PHE A 44 -1.66 -4.83 -18.63
CA PHE A 44 -2.11 -6.04 -19.34
C PHE A 44 -2.38 -5.81 -20.83
N CYS A 45 -2.80 -4.61 -21.25
CA CYS A 45 -3.00 -4.29 -22.65
C CYS A 45 -1.68 -4.12 -23.42
N GLU A 46 -0.65 -3.57 -22.78
CA GLU A 46 0.65 -3.28 -23.41
C GLU A 46 1.63 -4.47 -23.37
N LYS A 47 1.46 -5.39 -22.42
CA LYS A 47 2.31 -6.57 -22.28
C LYS A 47 1.65 -7.80 -22.91
N VAL A 48 2.43 -8.58 -23.66
CA VAL A 48 2.10 -9.96 -24.06
C VAL A 48 1.78 -10.76 -22.78
N PRO A 49 0.81 -11.70 -22.76
CA PRO A 49 0.44 -12.44 -21.55
C PRO A 49 1.68 -12.97 -20.83
N ALA A 50 1.97 -12.37 -19.68
CA ALA A 50 3.06 -12.80 -18.83
C ALA A 50 2.62 -14.09 -18.12
N GLU A 51 3.48 -15.10 -18.09
CA GLU A 51 3.23 -16.35 -17.36
C GLU A 51 3.07 -16.12 -15.85
N SER A 52 3.63 -15.01 -15.33
CA SER A 52 3.49 -14.60 -13.94
C SER A 52 3.61 -13.07 -13.78
N ILE A 53 3.04 -12.54 -12.69
CA ILE A 53 3.10 -11.12 -12.34
C ILE A 53 3.54 -11.01 -10.88
N GLY A 54 4.60 -10.22 -10.65
CA GLY A 54 5.04 -9.85 -9.31
C GLY A 54 4.39 -8.55 -8.86
N ILE A 55 3.84 -8.54 -7.65
CA ILE A 55 3.26 -7.35 -7.01
C ILE A 55 3.95 -7.17 -5.66
N ALA A 56 4.36 -5.94 -5.35
CA ALA A 56 4.96 -5.57 -4.08
C ALA A 56 4.27 -4.33 -3.51
N ASP A 57 3.92 -4.37 -2.23
CA ASP A 57 3.42 -3.22 -1.47
C ASP A 57 4.55 -2.69 -0.58
N LEU A 58 5.06 -1.50 -0.91
CA LEU A 58 6.25 -0.93 -0.28
C LEU A 58 5.83 -0.01 0.87
N GLY A 59 6.13 -0.43 2.11
CA GLY A 59 5.70 0.28 3.31
C GLY A 59 4.28 -0.10 3.76
N CYS A 60 3.92 -1.38 3.64
CA CYS A 60 2.57 -1.90 3.90
C CYS A 60 2.05 -1.71 5.34
N SER A 61 2.94 -1.38 6.29
CA SER A 61 2.62 -1.24 7.73
C SER A 61 1.98 -2.51 8.34
N SER A 62 1.75 -2.49 9.65
CA SER A 62 1.04 -3.52 10.42
C SER A 62 -0.41 -3.16 10.68
#